data_AF-A0A526Q7V8-F1
#
_entry.id   AF-A0A526Q7V8-F1
#
_cell.length_a   1.000
_cell.length_b   1.000
_cell.length_c   1.000
_cell.angle_alpha   90.00
_cell.angle_beta   90.00
_cell.angle_gamma   90.00
#
_symmetry.space_group_name_H-M   'P 1'
#
loop_
_entity.id
_entity.type
_entity.pdbx_description
1 polymer ?
#
loop_
_entity_poly.entity_id
_entity_poly.type
_entity_poly.pdbx_seq_one_letter_code
_entity_poly.pdbx_strand_id
1 'polypeptide(L)'
;FVRLVKENPYPEVSDDPTKLHAYVLERGPTTEEIARLAEKCTGPERFEVKRDVLYLHAPEGLGKSVFANLIPRTLKVPGTARNWRSVLALVEMAGQTGA
;
A
#
# COMPACT_ATOMS: atom_id res chain seq x y z
N PHE A 1 1.07 -11.97 4.76
CA PHE A 1 -0.19 -11.22 4.54
C PHE A 1 -0.88 -10.82 5.84
N VAL A 2 -0.98 -11.68 6.87
CA VAL A 2 -1.61 -11.33 8.16
C VAL A 2 -1.03 -10.06 8.80
N ARG A 3 0.30 -9.89 8.74
CA ARG A 3 0.99 -8.69 9.21
C ARG A 3 0.50 -7.40 8.55
N LEU A 4 0.19 -7.43 7.25
CA LEU A 4 -0.29 -6.25 6.52
C LEU A 4 -1.62 -5.76 7.10
N VAL A 5 -2.54 -6.68 7.37
CA VAL A 5 -3.85 -6.37 7.96
C VAL A 5 -3.68 -5.84 9.39
N LYS A 6 -2.77 -6.43 10.17
CA LYS A 6 -2.49 -5.98 11.54
C LYS A 6 -1.84 -4.60 11.61
N GLU A 7 -0.97 -4.27 10.65
CA GLU A 7 -0.27 -2.98 10.60
C GLU A 7 -0.97 -1.95 9.69
N ASN A 8 -2.23 -2.21 9.30
CA ASN A 8 -3.00 -1.31 8.46
C ASN A 8 -3.33 0.00 9.20
N PRO A 9 -2.84 1.16 8.73
CA PRO A 9 -3.15 2.44 9.37
C PRO A 9 -4.51 3.02 8.95
N TYR A 10 -5.18 2.45 7.96
CA TYR A 10 -6.45 2.96 7.43
C TYR A 10 -7.61 2.07 7.88
N PRO A 11 -8.34 2.41 8.95
CA PRO A 11 -9.54 1.66 9.35
C PRO A 11 -10.70 1.82 8.34
N GLU A 12 -10.73 2.92 7.59
CA GLU A 12 -11.78 3.24 6.60
C GLU A 12 -11.84 2.27 5.41
N VAL A 13 -10.75 1.53 5.15
CA VAL A 13 -10.65 0.61 4.00
C VAL A 13 -11.44 -0.68 4.17
N SER A 14 -11.97 -0.92 5.38
CA SER A 14 -12.96 -1.97 5.61
C SER A 14 -14.24 -1.73 4.83
N ASP A 15 -14.60 -0.46 4.59
CA ASP A 15 -15.77 -0.08 3.78
C ASP A 15 -15.48 -0.24 2.28
N ASP A 16 -14.29 0.21 1.84
CA ASP A 16 -13.89 0.24 0.44
C ASP A 16 -12.49 -0.36 0.19
N PRO A 17 -12.35 -1.70 0.28
CA PRO A 17 -11.05 -2.39 0.15
C PRO A 17 -10.47 -2.33 -1.27
N THR A 18 -11.20 -1.79 -2.24
CA THR A 18 -10.68 -1.62 -3.61
C THR A 18 -9.81 -0.36 -3.76
N LYS A 19 -9.93 0.58 -2.82
CA LYS A 19 -9.25 1.88 -2.85
C LYS A 19 -7.87 1.84 -2.20
N LEU A 20 -7.62 0.85 -1.34
CA LEU A 20 -6.33 0.65 -0.70
C LEU A 20 -5.45 -0.36 -1.46
N HIS A 21 -4.16 -0.04 -1.54
CA HIS A 21 -3.13 -0.90 -2.10
C HIS A 21 -1.95 -0.98 -1.16
N ALA A 22 -1.47 -2.19 -0.90
CA ALA A 22 -0.26 -2.42 -0.12
C ALA A 22 0.90 -2.70 -1.08
N TYR A 23 1.93 -1.86 -1.04
CA TYR A 23 3.18 -2.01 -1.75
C TYR A 23 4.20 -2.63 -0.81
N VAL A 24 4.47 -3.92 -0.99
CA VAL A 24 5.50 -4.63 -0.24
C VAL A 24 6.83 -4.40 -0.95
N LEU A 25 7.69 -3.60 -0.36
CA LEU A 25 8.99 -3.23 -0.91
C LEU A 25 10.05 -4.22 -0.41
N GLU A 26 11.07 -4.52 -1.23
CA GLU A 26 12.19 -5.38 -0.80
C GLU A 26 12.98 -4.79 0.37
N ARG A 27 13.01 -3.45 0.48
CA ARG A 27 13.53 -2.72 1.65
C ARG A 27 12.62 -1.58 2.04
N GLY A 28 12.70 -1.18 3.30
CA GLY A 28 12.09 0.06 3.76
C GLY A 28 12.70 1.27 3.03
N PRO A 29 11.87 2.20 2.52
CA PRO A 29 12.37 3.44 1.96
C PRO A 29 12.92 4.33 3.08
N THR A 30 13.96 5.09 2.79
CA THR A 30 14.55 6.02 3.76
C THR A 30 13.66 7.25 3.93
N THR A 31 13.87 8.00 5.01
CA THR A 31 13.13 9.24 5.28
C THR A 31 13.22 10.24 4.12
N GLU A 32 14.37 10.32 3.43
CA GLU A 32 14.53 11.17 2.25
C GLU A 32 13.68 10.69 1.06
N GLU A 33 13.62 9.38 0.82
CA GLU A 33 12.79 8.81 -0.25
C GLU A 33 11.30 9.03 0.02
N ILE A 34 10.89 8.86 1.29
CA ILE A 34 9.53 9.13 1.75
C ILE A 34 9.19 10.62 1.60
N ALA A 35 10.09 11.52 1.98
CA ALA A 35 9.89 12.96 1.85
C ALA A 35 9.74 13.36 0.37
N ARG A 36 10.62 12.89 -0.51
CA ARG A 36 10.50 13.10 -1.96
C ARG A 36 9.19 12.56 -2.52
N LEU A 37 8.74 11.41 -2.02
CA LEU A 37 7.46 10.85 -2.43
C LEU A 37 6.29 11.71 -1.92
N ALA A 38 6.36 12.22 -0.68
CA ALA A 38 5.35 13.13 -0.13
C ALA A 38 5.22 14.40 -0.97
N GLU A 39 6.34 14.96 -1.45
CA GLU A 39 6.31 16.11 -2.36
C GLU A 39 5.64 15.83 -3.70
N LYS A 40 5.62 14.56 -4.14
CA LYS A 40 4.89 14.13 -5.35
C LYS A 40 3.44 13.80 -5.08
N CYS A 41 3.03 13.65 -3.83
CA CYS A 41 1.66 13.35 -3.43
C CYS A 41 0.81 14.63 -3.40
N THR A 42 0.52 15.17 -4.58
CA THR A 42 -0.23 16.42 -4.74
C THR A 42 -1.73 16.21 -5.00
N GLY A 43 -2.17 14.97 -5.18
CA GLY A 43 -3.55 14.62 -5.47
C GLY A 43 -4.36 14.23 -4.23
N PRO A 44 -5.59 13.71 -4.42
CA PRO A 44 -6.44 13.23 -3.33
C PRO A 44 -5.94 11.91 -2.70
N GLU A 45 -4.86 11.33 -3.23
CA GLU A 45 -4.25 10.14 -2.67
C GLU A 45 -3.61 10.40 -1.31
N ARG A 46 -3.65 9.38 -0.45
CA ARG A 46 -2.95 9.36 0.83
C ARG A 46 -2.06 8.14 0.86
N PHE A 47 -0.86 8.27 1.41
CA PHE A 47 0.01 7.11 1.61
C PHE A 47 0.65 7.13 2.99
N GLU A 48 0.95 5.95 3.50
CA GLU A 48 1.65 5.78 4.77
C GLU A 48 2.63 4.62 4.66
N VAL A 49 3.85 4.83 5.17
CA VAL A 49 4.91 3.82 5.14
C VAL A 49 5.07 3.20 6.52
N LYS A 50 4.99 1.88 6.61
CA LYS A 50 5.31 1.08 7.80
C LYS A 50 6.42 0.10 7.46
N ARG A 51 7.62 0.34 7.99
CA ARG A 51 8.81 -0.49 7.76
C ARG A 51 9.10 -0.67 6.26
N ASP A 52 8.80 -1.85 5.73
CA ASP A 52 8.99 -2.30 4.35
C ASP A 52 7.72 -2.22 3.49
N VAL A 53 6.62 -1.68 4.03
CA VAL A 53 5.33 -1.64 3.35
C VAL A 53 4.83 -0.21 3.21
N LEU A 54 4.44 0.16 2.00
CA LEU A 54 3.74 1.41 1.71
C LEU A 54 2.26 1.12 1.46
N TYR A 55 1.41 1.69 2.29
CA TYR A 55 -0.04 1.67 2.12
C TYR A 55 -0.45 2.90 1.32
N LEU A 56 -1.06 2.69 0.16
CA LEU A 56 -1.56 3.74 -0.71
C LEU A 56 -3.08 3.68 -0.77
N HIS A 57 -3.73 4.74 -0.29
CA HIS A 57 -5.14 4.98 -0.43
C HIS A 57 -5.41 5.90 -1.63
N ALA A 58 -6.05 5.35 -2.67
CA ALA A 58 -6.40 6.05 -3.89
C ALA A 58 -7.94 6.10 -4.05
N PRO A 59 -8.61 7.19 -3.63
CA PRO A 59 -10.08 7.27 -3.64
C PRO A 59 -10.67 7.19 -5.05
N GLU A 60 -9.96 7.71 -6.06
CA GLU A 60 -10.38 7.64 -7.46
C GLU A 60 -9.98 6.32 -8.16
N GLY A 61 -9.29 5.43 -7.45
CA GLY A 61 -8.78 4.16 -7.95
C GLY A 61 -7.35 4.24 -8.49
N LEU A 62 -6.61 3.13 -8.35
CA LEU A 62 -5.18 3.07 -8.67
C LEU A 62 -4.87 3.38 -10.14
N GLY A 63 -5.71 2.93 -11.07
CA GLY A 63 -5.49 3.14 -12.51
C GLY A 63 -5.59 4.60 -12.95
N LYS A 64 -6.27 5.45 -12.17
CA LYS A 64 -6.36 6.90 -12.41
C LYS A 64 -5.34 7.70 -11.60
N SER A 65 -4.70 7.06 -10.61
CA SER A 65 -3.71 7.68 -9.76
C SER A 65 -2.38 7.84 -10.50
N VAL A 66 -2.03 9.08 -10.85
CA VAL A 66 -0.69 9.40 -11.36
C VAL A 66 0.36 9.13 -10.28
N PHE A 67 0.00 9.36 -9.01
CA PHE A 67 0.88 9.13 -7.88
C PHE A 67 1.34 7.66 -7.78
N ALA A 68 0.44 6.70 -8.00
CA ALA A 68 0.77 5.27 -7.99
C ALA A 68 1.91 4.91 -8.97
N ASN A 69 1.95 5.56 -10.14
CA ASN A 69 3.00 5.36 -11.14
C ASN A 69 4.34 6.04 -10.76
N LEU A 70 4.31 7.04 -9.88
CA LEU A 70 5.50 7.73 -9.40
C LEU A 70 6.19 6.96 -8.27
N ILE A 71 5.45 6.21 -7.44
CA ILE A 71 6.00 5.44 -6.32
C ILE A 71 7.22 4.58 -6.71
N PRO A 72 7.13 3.63 -7.65
CA PRO A 72 8.28 2.79 -8.00
C PRO A 72 9.42 3.60 -8.65
N ARG A 73 9.11 4.72 -9.32
CA ARG A 73 10.10 5.59 -9.97
C ARG A 73 10.86 6.46 -8.97
N THR A 74 10.18 6.92 -7.93
CA THR A 74 10.74 7.77 -6.86
C THR A 74 11.52 6.94 -5.87
N LEU A 75 10.93 5.84 -5.39
CA LEU A 75 11.58 4.96 -4.42
C LEU A 75 12.71 4.15 -5.07
N LYS A 76 12.58 3.76 -6.35
CA LYS A 76 13.52 2.84 -7.03
C LYS A 76 13.80 1.57 -6.23
N VAL A 77 12.90 1.22 -5.33
CA VAL A 77 12.93 -0.02 -4.56
C VAL A 77 12.01 -1.00 -5.27
N PRO A 78 12.52 -2.15 -5.70
CA PRO A 78 11.68 -3.20 -6.23
C PRO A 78 10.66 -3.62 -5.18
N GLY A 79 9.40 -3.75 -5.61
CA GLY A 79 8.30 -4.01 -4.71
C GLY A 79 7.07 -4.48 -5.45
N THR A 80 6.23 -5.19 -4.71
CA THR A 80 5.02 -5.79 -5.24
C THR A 80 3.81 -5.02 -4.72
N ALA A 81 3.07 -4.41 -5.64
CA ALA A 81 1.76 -3.85 -5.34
C ALA A 81 0.71 -4.97 -5.24
N ARG A 82 -0.08 -4.97 -4.18
CA ARG A 82 -1.22 -5.85 -4.00
C ARG A 82 -2.45 -5.02 -3.64
N ASN A 83 -3.55 -5.30 -4.33
CA ASN A 83 -4.84 -4.73 -3.97
C ASN A 83 -5.27 -5.23 -2.59
N TRP A 84 -5.84 -4.37 -1.76
CA TRP A 84 -6.22 -4.73 -0.40
C TRP A 84 -7.27 -5.83 -0.33
N ARG A 85 -8.22 -5.88 -1.28
CA ARG A 85 -9.15 -7.02 -1.43
C ARG A 85 -8.41 -8.34 -1.57
N SER A 86 -7.31 -8.38 -2.34
CA SER A 86 -6.49 -9.58 -2.48
C SER A 86 -5.73 -9.90 -1.19
N VAL A 87 -5.24 -8.89 -0.47
CA VAL A 87 -4.58 -9.08 0.84
C VAL A 87 -5.55 -9.73 1.83
N LEU A 88 -6.78 -9.23 1.92
CA LEU A 88 -7.83 -9.78 2.78
C LEU A 88 -8.14 -11.24 2.40
N ALA A 89 -8.39 -11.51 1.12
CA ALA A 89 -8.65 -12.87 0.64
C ALA A 89 -7.49 -13.84 0.95
N LEU A 90 -6.24 -13.40 0.75
CA LEU A 90 -5.06 -14.19 1.08
C LEU A 90 -4.91 -14.43 2.59
N VAL A 91 -5.30 -13.47 3.43
CA VAL A 91 -5.32 -13.64 4.89
C VAL A 91 -6.40 -14.62 5.31
N GLU A 92 -7.59 -14.54 4.73
CA GLU A 92 -8.65 -15.51 4.97
C GLU A 92 -8.21 -16.93 4.58
N MET A 93 -7.62 -17.11 3.39
CA MET A 93 -7.12 -18.40 2.95
C MET A 93 -5.94 -18.91 3.81
N ALA A 94 -5.01 -18.03 4.18
CA ALA A 94 -3.89 -18.39 5.05
C ALA A 94 -4.34 -18.73 6.47
N GLY A 95 -5.42 -18.11 6.96
CA GLY A 95 -6.06 -18.46 8.23
C GLY A 95 -6.84 -19.78 8.18
N GLN A 96 -7.31 -20.19 7.01
CA GLN A 96 -8.00 -21.48 6.80
C GLN A 96 -7.04 -22.68 6.67
N THR A 97 -5.73 -22.47 6.51
CA THR A 97 -4.74 -23.57 6.42
C THR A 97 -4.27 -24.06 7.81
N GLY A 98 -5.11 -23.93 8.83
CA GLY A 98 -4.77 -24.23 10.22
C GLY A 98 -5.92 -24.83 11.03
N ALA A 99 -6.80 -25.60 10.40
CA ALA A 99 -7.82 -26.41 11.06
C ALA A 99 -7.72 -27.87 10.61
#